data_AF-A0A8K0L1D6-F1
#
_entry.id   AF-A0A8K0L1D6-F1
#
_cell.length_a   1.000
_cell.length_b   1.000
_cell.length_c   1.000
_cell.angle_alpha   90.00
_cell.angle_beta   90.00
_cell.angle_gamma   90.00
#
_symmetry.space_group_name_H-M   'P 1'
#
loop_
_entity.id
_entity.type
_entity.pdbx_description
1 polymer ?
#
loop_
_entity_poly.entity_id
_entity_poly.type
_entity_poly.pdbx_seq_one_letter_code
_entity_poly.pdbx_strand_id
1 'polypeptide(L)'
;MTTAGSQKVEGRTQIQIPYRTEFPLSLGSALALDLSETARTPLMIYDSPVDLENLTSTNALFLRSDGQSGTYLSTAVSNQSSVLNDLSLSLGVSLGSSYLGTGVTGSYEKASSDAKQMDTTTRRMSVQAGTVHLASRIQLTEAAQRMLRSKPGGYQAFREAFGDFYVSGAIIGGEAAVTVMTKSESNASADKIKITAEAHFLCFSGETTVAEKDFNSAYHSLQFGVVAFDSLTQHLVDMPLAEEQSLPLDKARQLCQLFDEFVQNMQQRVEASMSRWPELFRHRAKLTSRDLSSIMRSGLVTQLVLTPWSTHRDVRPFALAE
;
A
#
# COMPACT_ATOMS: atom_id res chain seq x y z
N MET A 1 5.30 -31.24 -4.46
CA MET A 1 6.01 -30.27 -5.33
C MET A 1 5.01 -29.71 -6.30
N THR A 2 4.46 -28.54 -5.98
CA THR A 2 3.43 -27.89 -6.78
C THR A 2 4.00 -26.53 -7.17
N THR A 3 4.38 -26.42 -8.44
CA THR A 3 4.91 -25.21 -9.07
C THR A 3 3.83 -24.12 -9.07
N ALA A 4 4.07 -23.03 -8.33
CA ALA A 4 3.28 -21.81 -8.45
C ALA A 4 3.50 -21.24 -9.87
N GLY A 5 2.42 -21.09 -10.62
CA GLY A 5 2.48 -20.56 -11.97
C GLY A 5 2.79 -19.06 -11.95
N SER A 6 3.81 -18.63 -12.70
CA SER A 6 4.00 -17.23 -13.05
C SER A 6 2.78 -16.74 -13.82
N GLN A 7 1.90 -15.98 -13.17
CA GLN A 7 0.88 -15.19 -13.85
C GLN A 7 1.58 -14.00 -14.51
N LYS A 8 1.86 -14.14 -15.81
CA LYS A 8 2.17 -13.02 -16.69
C LYS A 8 0.92 -12.13 -16.72
N VAL A 9 0.95 -11.00 -16.01
CA VAL A 9 -0.16 -10.03 -16.05
C VAL A 9 -0.29 -9.57 -17.50
N GLU A 10 -1.36 -10.00 -18.17
CA GLU A 10 -1.66 -9.55 -19.52
C GLU A 10 -1.72 -8.01 -19.52
N GLY A 11 -1.03 -7.38 -20.47
CA GLY A 11 -0.79 -5.92 -20.53
C GLY A 11 -2.03 -5.06 -20.80
N ARG A 12 -3.19 -5.43 -20.24
CA ARG A 12 -4.48 -4.73 -20.31
C ARG A 12 -5.06 -4.42 -18.94
N THR A 13 -4.51 -4.99 -17.87
CA THR A 13 -5.05 -4.85 -16.52
C THR A 13 -4.45 -3.62 -15.83
N GLN A 14 -5.29 -2.82 -15.19
CA GLN A 14 -4.82 -1.75 -14.31
C GLN A 14 -4.15 -2.35 -13.07
N ILE A 15 -3.07 -1.73 -12.62
CA ILE A 15 -2.30 -2.19 -11.46
C ILE A 15 -2.34 -1.11 -10.40
N GLN A 16 -2.53 -1.48 -9.14
CA GLN A 16 -2.45 -0.55 -8.02
C GLN A 16 -1.11 -0.74 -7.33
N ILE A 17 -0.42 0.36 -7.05
CA ILE A 17 0.86 0.33 -6.35
C ILE A 17 0.81 1.23 -5.11
N PRO A 18 1.44 0.84 -3.98
CA PRO A 18 1.58 1.72 -2.83
C PRO A 18 2.27 3.04 -3.20
N TYR A 19 1.84 4.14 -2.60
CA TYR A 19 2.39 5.46 -2.87
C TYR A 19 3.19 6.03 -1.68
N ARG A 20 4.28 6.76 -1.97
CA ARG A 20 4.96 7.62 -1.00
C ARG A 20 5.15 9.02 -1.57
N THR A 21 5.03 10.00 -0.67
CA THR A 21 5.25 11.42 -0.96
C THR A 21 6.68 11.75 -1.38
N GLU A 22 7.63 10.86 -1.09
CA GLU A 22 9.06 10.98 -1.45
C GLU A 22 9.32 10.74 -2.95
N PHE A 23 8.44 10.00 -3.64
CA PHE A 23 8.58 9.79 -5.08
C PHE A 23 8.01 10.98 -5.85
N PRO A 24 8.72 11.48 -6.88
CA PRO A 24 8.24 12.58 -7.72
C PRO A 24 7.16 12.09 -8.72
N LEU A 25 6.27 11.19 -8.31
CA LEU A 25 5.20 10.69 -9.15
C LEU A 25 4.00 11.62 -9.07
N SER A 26 3.60 12.11 -10.22
CA SER A 26 2.34 12.81 -10.44
C SER A 26 1.42 11.97 -11.32
N LEU A 27 0.14 12.30 -11.32
CA LEU A 27 -0.76 11.77 -12.35
C LEU A 27 -0.19 12.09 -13.74
N GLY A 28 -0.20 11.11 -14.65
CA GLY A 28 0.39 11.21 -15.99
C GLY A 28 1.87 10.84 -16.05
N SER A 29 2.54 10.60 -14.91
CA SER A 29 3.91 10.07 -14.89
C SER A 29 3.98 8.72 -15.60
N ALA A 30 5.05 8.52 -16.36
CA ALA A 30 5.27 7.31 -17.15
C ALA A 30 6.30 6.40 -16.46
N LEU A 31 6.03 5.10 -16.46
CA LEU A 31 6.81 4.14 -15.70
C LEU A 31 6.85 2.76 -16.36
N ALA A 32 7.93 2.02 -16.11
CA ALA A 32 8.02 0.60 -16.39
C ALA A 32 8.12 -0.18 -15.08
N LEU A 33 7.44 -1.33 -15.07
CA LEU A 33 7.51 -2.31 -13.99
C LEU A 33 8.18 -3.55 -14.56
N ASP A 34 9.37 -3.89 -14.06
CA ASP A 34 10.00 -5.17 -14.37
C ASP A 34 9.38 -6.24 -13.46
N LEU A 35 8.48 -7.04 -14.04
CA LEU A 35 7.80 -8.14 -13.34
C LEU A 35 8.61 -9.44 -13.37
N SER A 36 9.86 -9.42 -13.82
CA SER A 36 10.72 -10.61 -13.79
C SER A 36 11.21 -10.87 -12.37
N GLU A 37 11.07 -12.11 -11.89
CA GLU A 37 11.49 -12.57 -10.55
C GLU A 37 13.00 -12.34 -10.27
N THR A 38 13.78 -12.02 -11.31
CA THR A 38 15.23 -11.87 -11.29
C THR A 38 15.72 -10.42 -11.14
N ALA A 39 14.85 -9.43 -11.33
CA ALA A 39 15.27 -8.03 -11.40
C ALA A 39 15.14 -7.33 -10.03
N ARG A 40 16.26 -6.82 -9.52
CA ARG A 40 16.33 -5.91 -8.35
C ARG A 40 15.96 -4.46 -8.70
N THR A 41 15.46 -4.20 -9.91
CA THR A 41 15.15 -2.86 -10.42
C THR A 41 13.69 -2.50 -10.10
N PRO A 42 13.41 -1.65 -9.08
CA PRO A 42 12.12 -1.66 -8.40
C PRO A 42 11.00 -0.89 -9.12
N LEU A 43 11.36 0.18 -9.85
CA LEU A 43 10.43 1.05 -10.56
C LEU A 43 11.28 1.98 -11.44
N MET A 44 11.06 2.02 -12.74
CA MET A 44 11.74 2.98 -13.63
C MET A 44 10.79 4.12 -13.96
N ILE A 45 11.21 5.36 -13.67
CA ILE A 45 10.45 6.58 -13.99
C ILE A 45 11.03 7.16 -15.29
N TYR A 46 10.17 7.37 -16.27
CA TYR A 46 10.53 7.93 -17.57
C TYR A 46 10.03 9.36 -17.69
N ASP A 47 10.56 10.08 -18.69
CA ASP A 47 9.93 11.32 -19.14
C ASP A 47 8.48 11.03 -19.56
N SER A 48 7.56 11.89 -19.16
CA SER A 48 6.15 11.68 -19.49
C SER A 48 5.91 11.99 -20.98
N PRO A 49 5.29 11.08 -21.75
CA PRO A 49 4.85 11.37 -23.10
C PRO A 49 3.56 12.23 -23.11
N VAL A 50 3.04 12.60 -21.94
CA VAL A 50 1.84 13.41 -21.76
C VAL A 50 2.16 14.89 -21.95
N ASP A 51 1.25 15.60 -22.62
CA ASP A 51 1.23 17.05 -22.64
C ASP A 51 0.85 17.60 -21.26
N LEU A 52 1.87 18.08 -20.53
CA LEU A 52 1.72 18.62 -19.17
C LEU A 52 0.90 19.92 -19.13
N GLU A 53 0.92 20.73 -20.19
CA GLU A 53 0.10 21.94 -20.26
C GLU A 53 -1.38 21.58 -20.36
N ASN A 54 -1.69 20.59 -21.22
CA ASN A 54 -3.04 20.07 -21.32
C ASN A 54 -3.49 19.41 -20.00
N LEU A 55 -2.60 18.64 -19.37
CA LEU A 55 -2.88 17.97 -18.11
C LEU A 55 -3.17 18.95 -16.96
N THR A 56 -2.37 20.01 -16.85
CA THR A 56 -2.54 21.03 -15.78
C THR A 56 -3.80 21.88 -15.97
N SER A 57 -4.23 22.10 -17.21
CA SER A 57 -5.48 22.79 -17.55
C SER A 57 -6.74 21.92 -17.37
N THR A 58 -6.57 20.60 -17.21
CA THR A 58 -7.67 19.65 -17.12
C THR A 58 -7.92 19.24 -15.67
N ASN A 59 -9.17 19.33 -15.24
CA ASN A 59 -9.54 18.89 -13.89
C ASN A 59 -9.60 17.35 -13.81
N ALA A 60 -9.01 16.79 -12.76
CA ALA A 60 -9.23 15.39 -12.42
C ALA A 60 -10.62 15.21 -11.80
N LEU A 61 -11.13 13.98 -11.86
CA LEU A 61 -12.42 13.60 -11.32
C LEU A 61 -12.22 12.77 -10.05
N PHE A 62 -12.72 13.26 -8.92
CA PHE A 62 -12.80 12.51 -7.69
C PHE A 62 -14.14 11.80 -7.58
N LEU A 63 -14.10 10.48 -7.46
CA LEU A 63 -15.25 9.63 -7.17
C LEU A 63 -15.18 9.22 -5.72
N ARG A 64 -16.02 9.87 -4.89
CA ARG A 64 -16.19 9.50 -3.49
C ARG A 64 -16.72 8.06 -3.41
N SER A 65 -16.09 7.24 -2.58
CA SER A 65 -16.64 5.95 -2.16
C SER A 65 -17.87 6.22 -1.30
N ASP A 66 -18.96 5.49 -1.55
CA ASP A 66 -20.24 5.62 -0.85
C ASP A 66 -20.23 5.25 0.64
N GLY A 67 -19.05 5.05 1.23
CA GLY A 67 -18.89 4.65 2.63
C GLY A 67 -19.20 3.18 2.90
N GLN A 68 -19.71 2.42 1.91
CA GLN A 68 -19.89 0.96 2.03
C GLN A 68 -18.70 0.17 1.46
N SER A 69 -17.85 0.83 0.67
CA SER A 69 -16.64 0.26 0.07
C SER A 69 -15.38 0.45 0.92
N GLY A 70 -15.54 0.82 2.21
CA GLY A 70 -14.43 0.75 3.16
C GLY A 70 -14.20 -0.72 3.49
N THR A 71 -13.11 -1.31 3.01
CA THR A 71 -12.74 -2.67 3.41
C THR A 71 -12.36 -2.64 4.90
N TYR A 72 -13.34 -2.80 5.77
CA TYR A 72 -13.14 -3.06 7.19
C TYR A 72 -12.53 -4.45 7.32
N LEU A 73 -11.21 -4.50 7.42
CA LEU A 73 -10.49 -5.73 7.69
C LEU A 73 -9.72 -5.59 8.99
N SER A 74 -10.46 -5.64 10.11
CA SER A 74 -9.87 -5.88 11.42
C SER A 74 -9.61 -7.37 11.58
N THR A 75 -8.58 -7.90 10.92
CA THR A 75 -8.19 -9.30 11.11
C THR A 75 -7.14 -9.41 12.21
N ALA A 76 -7.54 -9.99 13.34
CA ALA A 76 -6.63 -10.57 14.31
C ALA A 76 -6.21 -11.95 13.79
N VAL A 77 -5.10 -12.02 13.05
CA VAL A 77 -4.56 -13.31 12.58
C VAL A 77 -3.52 -13.79 13.57
N SER A 78 -3.71 -14.99 14.12
CA SER A 78 -2.73 -15.71 14.92
C SER A 78 -2.34 -17.03 14.25
N ASN A 79 -1.62 -17.01 13.12
CA ASN A 79 -0.98 -18.22 12.56
C ASN A 79 0.07 -17.92 11.46
N GLN A 80 1.08 -18.78 11.37
CA GLN A 80 2.31 -18.69 10.56
C GLN A 80 2.12 -18.65 9.02
N SER A 81 0.92 -18.92 8.49
CA SER A 81 0.70 -19.12 7.04
C SER A 81 -0.43 -18.31 6.41
N SER A 82 -1.26 -17.62 7.20
CA SER A 82 -2.48 -16.95 6.72
C SER A 82 -2.30 -15.44 6.46
N VAL A 83 -1.23 -14.83 6.98
CA VAL A 83 -0.98 -13.38 6.86
C VAL A 83 -0.76 -12.96 5.40
N LEU A 84 -0.10 -13.80 4.58
CA LEU A 84 0.28 -13.46 3.20
C LEU A 84 -0.86 -13.59 2.18
N ASN A 85 -1.77 -14.54 2.39
CA ASN A 85 -2.86 -14.77 1.43
C ASN A 85 -3.94 -13.68 1.52
N ASP A 86 -4.23 -13.18 2.73
CA ASP A 86 -5.22 -12.11 2.92
C ASP A 86 -4.71 -10.71 2.50
N LEU A 87 -3.39 -10.48 2.56
CA LEU A 87 -2.74 -9.26 2.05
C LEU A 87 -2.90 -9.09 0.53
N SER A 88 -2.99 -10.20 -0.21
CA SER A 88 -3.10 -10.20 -1.68
C SER A 88 -4.55 -10.02 -2.17
N LEU A 89 -5.54 -10.33 -1.34
CA LEU A 89 -6.95 -10.42 -1.77
C LEU A 89 -7.70 -9.08 -1.71
N SER A 90 -7.25 -8.10 -0.91
CA SER A 90 -7.96 -6.82 -0.74
C SER A 90 -7.50 -5.67 -1.64
N LEU A 91 -6.48 -5.87 -2.49
CA LEU A 91 -5.79 -4.77 -3.20
C LEU A 91 -5.83 -4.87 -4.74
N GLY A 92 -6.79 -5.62 -5.30
CA GLY A 92 -6.73 -5.97 -6.72
C GLY A 92 -5.44 -6.72 -7.01
N VAL A 93 -4.98 -6.76 -8.27
CA VAL A 93 -3.65 -7.31 -8.59
C VAL A 93 -2.58 -6.36 -8.04
N SER A 94 -2.35 -6.42 -6.73
CA SER A 94 -1.22 -5.80 -6.05
C SER A 94 -0.04 -6.73 -6.27
N LEU A 95 0.93 -6.25 -7.03
CA LEU A 95 2.21 -6.94 -7.19
C LEU A 95 2.84 -7.02 -5.80
N GLY A 96 3.04 -8.24 -5.30
CA GLY A 96 3.56 -8.46 -3.95
C GLY A 96 4.83 -7.66 -3.63
N SER A 97 5.09 -7.52 -2.34
CA SER A 97 6.15 -6.73 -1.69
C SER A 97 7.59 -6.90 -2.21
N SER A 98 7.86 -7.86 -3.10
CA SER A 98 9.14 -8.04 -3.79
C SER A 98 9.46 -6.93 -4.81
N TYR A 99 8.45 -6.26 -5.38
CA TYR A 99 8.65 -5.28 -6.46
C TYR A 99 8.71 -3.83 -5.95
N LEU A 100 8.08 -3.55 -4.81
CA LEU A 100 7.97 -2.20 -4.25
C LEU A 100 8.25 -2.21 -2.75
N GLY A 101 9.50 -2.47 -2.38
CA GLY A 101 10.03 -2.26 -1.03
C GLY A 101 10.12 -0.77 -0.63
N THR A 102 9.23 0.07 -1.17
CA THR A 102 9.38 1.53 -1.23
C THR A 102 8.13 2.24 -0.74
N GLY A 103 7.32 1.60 0.10
CA GLY A 103 6.11 2.14 0.74
C GLY A 103 6.19 1.92 2.25
N VAL A 104 5.51 2.73 3.07
CA VAL A 104 5.35 2.38 4.50
C VAL A 104 4.55 1.06 4.62
N THR A 105 3.49 0.90 3.82
CA THR A 105 2.75 -0.37 3.66
C THR A 105 3.63 -1.48 3.05
N GLY A 106 4.40 -1.19 2.00
CA GLY A 106 5.27 -2.20 1.35
C GLY A 106 6.45 -2.66 2.21
N SER A 107 7.02 -1.75 3.01
CA SER A 107 8.09 -2.06 3.98
C SER A 107 7.54 -2.91 5.12
N TYR A 108 6.32 -2.60 5.58
CA TYR A 108 5.60 -3.43 6.52
C TYR A 108 5.31 -4.83 5.95
N GLU A 109 4.85 -4.94 4.71
CA GLU A 109 4.61 -6.24 4.07
C GLU A 109 5.89 -7.07 3.94
N LYS A 110 7.02 -6.42 3.66
CA LYS A 110 8.34 -7.06 3.64
C LYS A 110 8.73 -7.57 5.04
N ALA A 111 8.70 -6.69 6.05
CA ALA A 111 9.04 -7.04 7.43
C ALA A 111 8.10 -8.13 8.00
N SER A 112 6.82 -8.09 7.63
CA SER A 112 5.85 -9.13 8.00
C SER A 112 6.09 -10.45 7.26
N SER A 113 6.55 -10.41 6.00
CA SER A 113 6.92 -11.63 5.25
C SER A 113 8.18 -12.28 5.80
N ASP A 114 9.14 -11.51 6.30
CA ASP A 114 10.37 -12.05 6.89
C ASP A 114 10.09 -12.73 8.25
N ALA A 115 8.97 -12.41 8.90
CA ALA A 115 8.52 -12.99 10.16
C ALA A 115 7.83 -14.38 10.06
N LYS A 116 7.89 -15.06 8.90
CA LYS A 116 7.20 -16.34 8.61
C LYS A 116 7.48 -17.51 9.59
N GLN A 117 8.48 -17.42 10.46
CA GLN A 117 8.82 -18.45 11.45
C GLN A 117 8.37 -18.12 12.88
N MET A 118 7.65 -17.02 13.09
CA MET A 118 7.29 -16.50 14.43
C MET A 118 5.78 -16.49 14.64
N ASP A 119 5.35 -16.49 15.90
CA ASP A 119 3.95 -16.26 16.24
C ASP A 119 3.65 -14.78 16.08
N THR A 120 2.89 -14.44 15.04
CA THR A 120 2.53 -13.07 14.72
C THR A 120 1.08 -12.79 15.04
N THR A 121 0.83 -11.60 15.56
CA THR A 121 -0.48 -11.09 15.91
C THR A 121 -0.64 -9.71 15.29
N THR A 122 -1.55 -9.57 14.35
CA THR A 122 -1.72 -8.33 13.57
C THR A 122 -3.07 -7.68 13.82
N ARG A 123 -3.13 -6.35 13.86
CA ARG A 123 -4.35 -5.56 13.69
C ARG A 123 -4.14 -4.55 12.58
N ARG A 124 -5.11 -4.42 11.67
CA ARG A 124 -5.04 -3.49 10.54
C ARG A 124 -6.36 -2.76 10.36
N MET A 125 -6.31 -1.55 9.84
CA MET A 125 -7.45 -0.82 9.32
C MET A 125 -7.05 -0.15 8.01
N SER A 126 -7.91 -0.26 6.99
CA SER A 126 -7.78 0.43 5.73
C SER A 126 -9.11 1.14 5.43
N VAL A 127 -9.02 2.43 5.12
CA VAL A 127 -10.17 3.28 4.82
C VAL A 127 -9.96 3.88 3.44
N GLN A 128 -10.81 3.49 2.49
CA GLN A 128 -10.84 4.07 1.16
C GLN A 128 -11.97 5.09 1.06
N ALA A 129 -11.60 6.37 1.01
CA ALA A 129 -12.54 7.48 0.90
C ALA A 129 -13.00 7.75 -0.54
N GLY A 130 -12.19 7.38 -1.53
CA GLY A 130 -12.56 7.51 -2.94
C GLY A 130 -11.37 7.34 -3.88
N THR A 131 -11.63 7.56 -5.15
CA THR A 131 -10.63 7.44 -6.21
C THR A 131 -10.58 8.70 -7.04
N VAL A 132 -9.38 9.21 -7.27
CA VAL A 132 -9.09 10.25 -8.25
C VAL A 132 -8.76 9.59 -9.58
N HIS A 133 -9.43 10.03 -10.63
CA HIS A 133 -9.14 9.64 -12.01
C HIS A 133 -8.69 10.87 -12.79
N LEU A 134 -7.64 10.72 -13.59
CA LEU A 134 -7.39 11.66 -14.67
C LEU A 134 -8.57 11.66 -15.63
N ALA A 135 -8.86 12.85 -16.17
CA ALA A 135 -9.84 12.95 -17.23
C ALA A 135 -9.46 12.03 -18.39
N SER A 136 -10.46 11.43 -19.04
CA SER A 136 -10.30 10.43 -20.10
C SER A 136 -9.61 10.93 -21.38
N ARG A 137 -9.10 12.17 -21.41
CA ARG A 137 -8.48 12.82 -22.57
C ARG A 137 -7.07 13.32 -22.25
N ILE A 138 -6.24 12.46 -21.67
CA ILE A 138 -4.81 12.75 -21.57
C ILE A 138 -4.27 12.83 -23.00
N GLN A 139 -3.63 13.94 -23.36
CA GLN A 139 -3.05 14.11 -24.70
C GLN A 139 -1.57 13.74 -24.67
N LEU A 140 -1.12 13.06 -25.73
CA LEU A 140 0.30 12.79 -25.94
C LEU A 140 0.97 13.99 -26.61
N THR A 141 2.23 14.25 -26.25
CA THR A 141 3.09 15.22 -26.95
C THR A 141 3.24 14.86 -28.42
N GLU A 142 3.50 15.86 -29.28
CA GLU A 142 3.75 15.62 -30.71
C GLU A 142 4.91 14.64 -30.96
N ALA A 143 5.95 14.69 -30.12
CA ALA A 143 7.09 13.80 -30.21
C ALA A 143 6.68 12.33 -29.97
N ALA A 144 5.88 12.08 -28.94
CA ALA A 144 5.35 10.75 -28.63
C ALA A 144 4.42 10.23 -29.74
N GLN A 145 3.56 11.09 -30.28
CA GLN A 145 2.70 10.73 -31.42
C GLN A 145 3.51 10.42 -32.69
N ARG A 146 4.55 11.22 -32.98
CA ARG A 146 5.45 10.98 -34.12
C ARG A 146 6.18 9.66 -33.99
N MET A 147 6.59 9.31 -32.76
CA MET A 147 7.23 8.04 -32.46
C MET A 147 6.36 6.84 -32.84
N LEU A 148 5.09 6.84 -32.39
CA LEU A 148 4.13 5.77 -32.70
C LEU A 148 3.89 5.61 -34.21
N ARG A 149 3.83 6.73 -34.95
CA ARG A 149 3.48 6.73 -36.38
C ARG A 149 4.65 6.44 -37.32
N SER A 150 5.87 6.81 -36.94
CA SER A 150 6.98 6.97 -37.89
C SER A 150 8.18 6.07 -37.61
N LYS A 151 8.33 5.54 -36.39
CA LYS A 151 9.44 4.63 -36.09
C LYS A 151 9.08 3.18 -36.46
N PRO A 152 10.03 2.40 -37.02
CA PRO A 152 9.89 0.95 -37.11
C PRO A 152 9.61 0.35 -35.73
N GLY A 153 8.63 -0.56 -35.63
CA GLY A 153 8.19 -1.13 -34.33
C GLY A 153 7.44 -0.13 -33.44
N GLY A 154 6.64 0.77 -34.02
CA GLY A 154 6.08 1.97 -33.37
C GLY A 154 5.67 1.85 -31.90
N TYR A 155 4.94 0.81 -31.48
CA TYR A 155 4.53 0.64 -30.08
C TYR A 155 5.68 0.11 -29.21
N GLN A 156 6.47 -0.84 -29.68
CA GLN A 156 7.71 -1.26 -29.01
C GLN A 156 8.65 -0.06 -28.76
N ALA A 157 8.91 0.76 -29.79
CA ALA A 157 9.77 1.94 -29.67
C ALA A 157 9.21 2.98 -28.68
N PHE A 158 7.88 3.10 -28.58
CA PHE A 158 7.22 3.95 -27.58
C PHE A 158 7.45 3.42 -26.16
N ARG A 159 7.27 2.11 -25.93
CA ARG A 159 7.48 1.48 -24.62
C ARG A 159 8.92 1.60 -24.14
N GLU A 160 9.89 1.42 -25.05
CA GLU A 160 11.30 1.59 -24.73
C GLU A 160 11.63 3.03 -24.29
N ALA A 161 10.93 4.03 -24.83
CA ALA A 161 11.16 5.44 -24.51
C ALA A 161 10.38 5.95 -23.29
N PHE A 162 9.18 5.43 -23.04
CA PHE A 162 8.24 5.99 -22.06
C PHE A 162 7.73 4.96 -21.02
N GLY A 163 8.21 3.72 -21.09
CA GLY A 163 7.74 2.63 -20.24
C GLY A 163 6.39 2.05 -20.68
N ASP A 164 5.86 1.17 -19.84
CA ASP A 164 4.69 0.34 -20.14
C ASP A 164 3.39 0.91 -19.58
N PHE A 165 3.50 1.73 -18.53
CA PHE A 165 2.38 2.22 -17.75
C PHE A 165 2.44 3.72 -17.56
N TYR A 166 1.28 4.29 -17.23
CA TYR A 166 1.17 5.64 -16.70
C TYR A 166 0.29 5.70 -15.47
N VAL A 167 0.55 6.68 -14.61
CA VAL A 167 -0.28 6.95 -13.44
C VAL A 167 -1.60 7.59 -13.92
N SER A 168 -2.67 6.82 -13.95
CA SER A 168 -3.99 7.28 -14.42
C SER A 168 -4.89 7.79 -13.30
N GLY A 169 -4.55 7.48 -12.05
CA GLY A 169 -5.35 7.85 -10.89
C GLY A 169 -4.64 7.60 -9.57
N ALA A 170 -5.34 7.91 -8.49
CA ALA A 170 -4.86 7.75 -7.13
C ALA A 170 -6.02 7.34 -6.21
N ILE A 171 -5.75 6.46 -5.25
CA ILE A 171 -6.70 6.06 -4.22
C ILE A 171 -6.52 6.99 -3.02
N ILE A 172 -7.62 7.62 -2.60
CA ILE A 172 -7.67 8.52 -1.46
C ILE A 172 -8.16 7.75 -0.25
N GLY A 173 -7.42 7.82 0.85
CA GLY A 173 -7.71 7.04 2.04
C GLY A 173 -6.62 7.12 3.10
N GLY A 174 -6.63 6.11 3.95
CA GLY A 174 -5.62 5.92 4.98
C GLY A 174 -5.62 4.47 5.46
N GLU A 175 -4.43 4.02 5.80
CA GLU A 175 -4.15 2.69 6.33
C GLU A 175 -3.23 2.79 7.54
N ALA A 176 -3.49 1.93 8.53
CA ALA A 176 -2.58 1.68 9.63
C ALA A 176 -2.61 0.20 9.99
N ALA A 177 -1.50 -0.31 10.50
CA ALA A 177 -1.44 -1.63 11.09
C ALA A 177 -0.42 -1.69 12.22
N VAL A 178 -0.58 -2.67 13.08
CA VAL A 178 0.42 -3.10 14.05
C VAL A 178 0.48 -4.61 14.04
N THR A 179 1.70 -5.14 13.97
CA THR A 179 2.01 -6.55 14.13
C THR A 179 2.97 -6.71 15.29
N VAL A 180 2.58 -7.57 16.21
CA VAL A 180 3.44 -8.07 17.28
C VAL A 180 3.94 -9.44 16.87
N MET A 181 5.23 -9.66 17.02
CA MET A 181 5.91 -10.93 16.80
C MET A 181 6.35 -11.45 18.14
N THR A 182 6.07 -12.71 18.42
CA THR A 182 6.46 -13.37 19.66
C THR A 182 7.20 -14.66 19.36
N LYS A 183 8.20 -14.98 20.19
CA LYS A 183 8.91 -16.25 20.19
C LYS A 183 9.10 -16.71 21.62
N SER A 184 8.72 -17.96 21.90
CA SER A 184 8.93 -18.62 23.19
C SER A 184 10.02 -19.67 23.07
N GLU A 185 10.87 -19.79 24.08
CA GLU A 185 11.88 -20.85 24.18
C GLU A 185 11.32 -22.17 24.76
N SER A 186 10.09 -22.19 25.30
CA SER A 186 9.50 -23.40 25.91
C SER A 186 8.15 -23.82 25.28
N ASN A 187 8.07 -25.09 24.85
CA ASN A 187 6.94 -25.64 24.09
C ASN A 187 5.65 -25.81 24.92
N ALA A 188 5.74 -26.01 26.24
CA ALA A 188 4.57 -26.29 27.09
C ALA A 188 3.90 -25.03 27.66
N SER A 189 4.58 -23.88 27.61
CA SER A 189 4.07 -22.59 28.08
C SER A 189 3.73 -21.64 26.93
N ALA A 190 4.22 -21.94 25.71
CA ALA A 190 4.02 -21.14 24.52
C ALA A 190 2.54 -20.84 24.22
N ASP A 191 1.65 -21.84 24.24
CA ASP A 191 0.24 -21.64 23.85
C ASP A 191 -0.55 -20.76 24.84
N LYS A 192 -0.38 -20.99 26.15
CA LYS A 192 -1.05 -20.20 27.19
C LYS A 192 -0.53 -18.76 27.20
N ILE A 193 0.76 -18.58 26.99
CA ILE A 193 1.42 -17.28 26.90
C ILE A 193 1.02 -16.56 25.62
N LYS A 194 0.93 -17.25 24.49
CA LYS A 194 0.47 -16.73 23.20
C LYS A 194 -0.94 -16.19 23.28
N ILE A 195 -1.88 -16.97 23.84
CA ILE A 195 -3.27 -16.53 24.07
C ILE A 195 -3.30 -15.31 24.99
N THR A 196 -2.45 -15.29 26.01
CA THR A 196 -2.38 -14.17 26.97
C THR A 196 -1.76 -12.92 26.33
N ALA A 197 -0.75 -13.05 25.46
CA ALA A 197 -0.17 -11.95 24.70
C ALA A 197 -1.15 -11.43 23.64
N GLU A 198 -1.79 -12.30 22.87
CA GLU A 198 -2.85 -11.95 21.92
C GLU A 198 -3.99 -11.20 22.61
N ALA A 199 -4.45 -11.71 23.75
CA ALA A 199 -5.39 -11.00 24.59
C ALA A 199 -4.81 -9.65 25.01
N HIS A 200 -3.59 -9.62 25.61
CA HIS A 200 -2.90 -8.45 26.16
C HIS A 200 -2.61 -7.32 25.16
N PHE A 201 -2.37 -7.65 23.89
CA PHE A 201 -2.01 -6.69 22.84
C PHE A 201 -3.17 -6.31 21.91
N LEU A 202 -4.19 -7.17 21.73
CA LEU A 202 -5.29 -6.90 20.81
C LEU A 202 -6.65 -6.60 21.46
N CYS A 203 -6.86 -6.98 22.74
CA CYS A 203 -8.17 -6.94 23.37
C CYS A 203 -8.20 -6.14 24.69
N PHE A 204 -8.00 -4.80 24.70
CA PHE A 204 -8.51 -4.00 25.83
C PHE A 204 -9.15 -2.69 25.39
N SER A 205 -10.44 -2.81 25.08
CA SER A 205 -11.40 -1.88 25.65
C SER A 205 -11.35 -1.96 27.19
N GLY A 206 -10.67 -1.01 27.81
CA GLY A 206 -11.08 -0.37 29.06
C GLY A 206 -11.14 -1.15 30.39
N GLU A 207 -10.99 -2.47 30.45
CA GLU A 207 -11.07 -3.19 31.73
C GLU A 207 -9.75 -3.83 32.14
N THR A 208 -9.02 -3.04 32.93
CA THR A 208 -7.91 -3.46 33.78
C THR A 208 -8.43 -4.47 34.80
N THR A 209 -8.44 -5.76 34.50
CA THR A 209 -8.90 -6.75 35.49
C THR A 209 -8.12 -8.06 35.43
N VAL A 210 -7.27 -8.23 36.45
CA VAL A 210 -6.90 -9.48 37.14
C VAL A 210 -5.60 -10.22 36.72
N ALA A 211 -5.00 -9.99 35.54
CA ALA A 211 -3.84 -10.81 35.12
C ALA A 211 -2.42 -10.25 35.38
N GLU A 212 -2.24 -9.01 35.85
CA GLU A 212 -0.90 -8.35 35.87
C GLU A 212 0.16 -9.03 36.75
N LYS A 213 -0.23 -9.75 37.82
CA LYS A 213 0.74 -10.38 38.74
C LYS A 213 1.31 -11.70 38.22
N ASP A 214 0.53 -12.47 37.46
CA ASP A 214 1.01 -13.70 36.81
C ASP A 214 1.70 -13.41 35.46
N PHE A 215 1.50 -12.20 34.93
CA PHE A 215 2.05 -11.73 33.65
C PHE A 215 3.56 -11.42 33.70
N ASN A 216 4.13 -10.98 34.83
CA ASN A 216 5.57 -10.64 34.84
C ASN A 216 6.51 -11.86 34.94
N SER A 217 6.07 -12.96 35.56
CA SER A 217 6.95 -14.11 35.80
C SER A 217 7.08 -15.06 34.60
N ALA A 218 6.06 -15.15 33.75
CA ALA A 218 6.02 -16.04 32.58
C ALA A 218 6.71 -15.47 31.32
N TYR A 219 7.12 -14.18 31.34
CA TYR A 219 7.52 -13.43 30.14
C TYR A 219 9.03 -13.19 30.02
N HIS A 220 9.82 -13.58 31.03
CA HIS A 220 11.30 -13.50 30.95
C HIS A 220 11.89 -14.39 29.84
N SER A 221 11.17 -15.42 29.39
CA SER A 221 11.57 -16.33 28.30
C SER A 221 10.95 -15.99 26.95
N LEU A 222 10.34 -14.81 26.81
CA LEU A 222 9.69 -14.38 25.57
C LEU A 222 10.48 -13.28 24.91
N GLN A 223 10.55 -13.40 23.60
CA GLN A 223 11.13 -12.38 22.76
C GLN A 223 10.03 -11.68 21.97
N PHE A 224 10.10 -10.34 21.89
CA PHE A 224 9.11 -9.51 21.21
C PHE A 224 9.72 -8.75 20.04
N GLY A 225 9.03 -8.76 18.91
CA GLY A 225 9.22 -7.83 17.80
C GLY A 225 7.94 -7.04 17.57
N VAL A 226 8.07 -5.81 17.07
CA VAL A 226 6.91 -5.00 16.67
C VAL A 226 7.20 -4.34 15.33
N VAL A 227 6.29 -4.53 14.38
CA VAL A 227 6.28 -3.79 13.13
C VAL A 227 4.92 -3.10 13.02
N ALA A 228 4.92 -1.79 12.86
CA ALA A 228 3.68 -1.01 12.83
C ALA A 228 3.80 0.15 11.86
N PHE A 229 2.68 0.59 11.31
CA PHE A 229 2.68 1.65 10.33
C PHE A 229 1.42 2.50 10.32
N ASP A 230 1.56 3.75 9.88
CA ASP A 230 0.49 4.71 9.64
C ASP A 230 0.77 5.51 8.37
N SER A 231 -0.02 5.27 7.33
CA SER A 231 0.17 5.90 6.02
C SER A 231 -0.18 7.40 6.01
N LEU A 232 -1.08 7.87 6.88
CA LEU A 232 -1.44 9.29 6.93
C LEU A 232 -0.28 10.16 7.39
N THR A 233 0.49 9.69 8.39
CA THR A 233 1.68 10.39 8.89
C THR A 233 2.99 9.88 8.30
N GLN A 234 2.93 8.83 7.47
CA GLN A 234 4.09 8.11 6.92
C GLN A 234 5.02 7.58 8.03
N HIS A 235 4.45 7.21 9.18
CA HIS A 235 5.20 6.64 10.29
C HIS A 235 5.34 5.13 10.09
N LEU A 236 6.58 4.63 10.14
CA LEU A 236 6.91 3.20 10.17
C LEU A 236 7.74 2.90 11.41
N VAL A 237 7.33 1.87 12.15
CA VAL A 237 8.14 1.21 13.16
C VAL A 237 8.50 -0.15 12.61
N ASP A 238 9.79 -0.40 12.47
CA ASP A 238 10.33 -1.67 12.02
C ASP A 238 11.34 -2.15 13.05
N MET A 239 10.84 -2.88 14.05
CA MET A 239 11.64 -3.52 15.09
C MET A 239 11.35 -5.01 15.08
N PRO A 240 11.77 -5.73 14.02
CA PRO A 240 11.48 -7.14 13.85
C PRO A 240 12.25 -7.94 14.91
N LEU A 241 11.76 -9.15 15.18
CA LEU A 241 12.42 -10.03 16.13
C LEU A 241 13.70 -10.61 15.52
N ALA A 242 14.87 -10.12 15.94
CA ALA A 242 16.18 -10.68 15.60
C ALA A 242 16.78 -11.38 16.82
N GLU A 243 17.61 -12.41 16.61
CA GLU A 243 18.14 -13.30 17.67
C GLU A 243 18.85 -12.57 18.83
N GLU A 244 19.30 -11.33 18.62
CA GLU A 244 19.97 -10.50 19.64
C GLU A 244 19.20 -9.23 20.05
N GLN A 245 18.01 -8.97 19.47
CA GLN A 245 17.24 -7.74 19.71
C GLN A 245 15.77 -8.05 19.98
N SER A 246 15.50 -8.57 21.17
CA SER A 246 14.14 -8.58 21.72
C SER A 246 13.77 -7.19 22.24
N LEU A 247 12.57 -6.71 21.91
CA LEU A 247 12.03 -5.52 22.56
C LEU A 247 11.65 -5.83 24.01
N PRO A 248 11.96 -4.92 24.96
CA PRO A 248 11.33 -4.95 26.27
C PRO A 248 9.80 -4.92 26.15
N LEU A 249 9.13 -5.76 26.93
CA LEU A 249 7.68 -5.92 26.94
C LEU A 249 6.93 -4.58 27.07
N ASP A 250 7.42 -3.68 27.93
CA ASP A 250 6.83 -2.35 28.13
C ASP A 250 6.88 -1.50 26.86
N LYS A 251 7.99 -1.57 26.12
CA LYS A 251 8.16 -0.84 24.87
C LYS A 251 7.27 -1.44 23.77
N ALA A 252 7.20 -2.77 23.67
CA ALA A 252 6.29 -3.44 22.75
C ALA A 252 4.83 -3.03 23.02
N ARG A 253 4.41 -3.00 24.29
CA ARG A 253 3.07 -2.57 24.72
C ARG A 253 2.78 -1.11 24.38
N GLN A 254 3.69 -0.19 24.66
CA GLN A 254 3.52 1.22 24.32
C GLN A 254 3.34 1.43 22.81
N LEU A 255 4.15 0.74 21.98
CA LEU A 255 4.02 0.79 20.53
C LEU A 255 2.68 0.21 20.07
N CYS A 256 2.24 -0.90 20.65
CA CYS A 256 0.94 -1.49 20.33
C CYS A 256 -0.20 -0.53 20.64
N GLN A 257 -0.23 0.03 21.86
CA GLN A 257 -1.28 0.98 22.27
C GLN A 257 -1.34 2.20 21.33
N LEU A 258 -0.18 2.77 21.01
CA LEU A 258 -0.10 3.92 20.10
C LEU A 258 -0.67 3.63 18.71
N PHE A 259 -0.22 2.54 18.08
CA PHE A 259 -0.70 2.19 16.73
C PHE A 259 -2.11 1.60 16.73
N ASP A 260 -2.55 1.02 17.84
CA ASP A 260 -3.93 0.59 18.02
C ASP A 260 -4.89 1.78 18.00
N GLU A 261 -4.55 2.88 18.68
CA GLU A 261 -5.31 4.14 18.59
C GLU A 261 -5.37 4.66 17.14
N PHE A 262 -4.29 4.54 16.38
CA PHE A 262 -4.27 4.91 14.95
C PHE A 262 -5.19 4.04 14.10
N VAL A 263 -5.20 2.73 14.36
CA VAL A 263 -6.05 1.74 13.69
C VAL A 263 -7.52 1.97 14.01
N GLN A 264 -7.88 2.14 15.29
CA GLN A 264 -9.26 2.34 15.73
C GLN A 264 -9.87 3.64 15.20
N ASN A 265 -9.08 4.72 15.18
CA ASN A 265 -9.56 6.05 14.79
C ASN A 265 -9.28 6.37 13.31
N MET A 266 -8.83 5.41 12.49
CA MET A 266 -8.40 5.67 11.11
C MET A 266 -9.47 6.39 10.28
N GLN A 267 -10.75 6.01 10.39
CA GLN A 267 -11.83 6.65 9.65
C GLN A 267 -11.92 8.15 9.97
N GLN A 268 -11.97 8.50 11.26
CA GLN A 268 -12.04 9.90 11.69
C GLN A 268 -10.78 10.66 11.30
N ARG A 269 -9.61 10.01 11.32
CA ARG A 269 -8.34 10.61 10.89
C ARG A 269 -8.30 10.88 9.38
N VAL A 270 -8.84 9.97 8.56
CA VAL A 270 -9.01 10.19 7.11
C VAL A 270 -9.98 11.34 6.86
N GLU A 271 -11.15 11.35 7.50
CA GLU A 271 -12.14 12.43 7.37
C GLU A 271 -11.56 13.79 7.81
N ALA A 272 -10.85 13.83 8.93
CA ALA A 272 -10.17 15.03 9.41
C ALA A 272 -9.09 15.49 8.43
N SER A 273 -8.34 14.57 7.82
CA SER A 273 -7.33 14.91 6.80
C SER A 273 -7.98 15.43 5.51
N MET A 274 -9.12 14.85 5.10
CA MET A 274 -9.91 15.29 3.95
C MET A 274 -10.54 16.68 4.15
N SER A 275 -10.77 17.13 5.39
CA SER A 275 -11.37 18.44 5.70
C SER A 275 -10.65 19.62 5.05
N ARG A 276 -9.36 19.46 4.70
CA ARG A 276 -8.55 20.42 3.96
C ARG A 276 -9.02 20.65 2.50
N TRP A 277 -9.79 19.72 1.94
CA TRP A 277 -10.36 19.77 0.59
C TRP A 277 -11.86 19.44 0.65
N PRO A 278 -12.74 20.44 0.88
CA PRO A 278 -14.19 20.24 0.96
C PRO A 278 -14.80 19.50 -0.25
N GLU A 279 -14.15 19.59 -1.40
CA GLU A 279 -14.49 18.90 -2.65
C GLU A 279 -14.51 17.38 -2.46
N LEU A 280 -13.64 16.84 -1.62
CA LEU A 280 -13.55 15.39 -1.37
C LEU A 280 -14.78 14.84 -0.60
N PHE A 281 -15.64 15.70 -0.07
CA PHE A 281 -16.93 15.28 0.49
C PHE A 281 -18.02 15.18 -0.58
N ARG A 282 -17.77 15.56 -1.82
CA ARG A 282 -18.75 15.52 -2.92
C ARG A 282 -18.39 14.40 -3.89
N HIS A 283 -19.39 13.58 -4.26
CA HIS A 283 -19.21 12.62 -5.33
C HIS A 283 -19.05 13.34 -6.68
N ARG A 284 -18.15 12.86 -7.56
CA ARG A 284 -17.81 13.47 -8.86
C ARG A 284 -17.29 14.91 -8.75
N ALA A 285 -16.53 15.20 -7.68
CA ALA A 285 -15.89 16.50 -7.56
C ALA A 285 -14.78 16.66 -8.60
N LYS A 286 -14.59 17.91 -9.06
CA LYS A 286 -13.50 18.26 -9.97
C LYS A 286 -12.34 18.81 -9.13
N LEU A 287 -11.16 18.24 -9.30
CA LEU A 287 -9.95 18.66 -8.60
C LEU A 287 -9.01 19.36 -9.59
N THR A 288 -8.53 20.53 -9.21
CA THR A 288 -7.53 21.26 -10.00
C THR A 288 -6.15 20.60 -9.87
N SER A 289 -5.23 20.91 -10.79
CA SER A 289 -3.83 20.46 -10.68
C SER A 289 -3.17 20.84 -9.35
N ARG A 290 -3.53 22.01 -8.79
CA ARG A 290 -3.05 22.47 -7.48
C ARG A 290 -3.59 21.60 -6.34
N ASP A 291 -4.87 21.25 -6.38
CA ASP A 291 -5.49 20.39 -5.36
C ASP A 291 -4.82 19.02 -5.39
N LEU A 292 -4.67 18.44 -6.58
CA LEU A 292 -4.01 17.14 -6.78
C LEU A 292 -2.59 17.14 -6.24
N SER A 293 -1.79 18.14 -6.60
CA SER A 293 -0.41 18.27 -6.11
C SER A 293 -0.34 18.35 -4.59
N SER A 294 -1.33 18.99 -3.97
CA SER A 294 -1.41 19.15 -2.51
C SER A 294 -1.87 17.85 -1.83
N ILE A 295 -2.85 17.15 -2.41
CA ILE A 295 -3.36 15.85 -1.94
C ILE A 295 -2.27 14.78 -2.05
N MET A 296 -1.56 14.73 -3.17
CA MET A 296 -0.43 13.82 -3.40
C MET A 296 0.73 14.02 -2.41
N ARG A 297 0.78 15.14 -1.67
CA ARG A 297 1.80 15.40 -0.65
C ARG A 297 1.27 15.32 0.78
N SER A 298 -0.01 15.04 0.97
CA SER A 298 -0.66 15.14 2.28
C SER A 298 -0.66 13.86 3.10
N GLY A 299 -0.25 12.73 2.52
CA GLY A 299 -0.38 11.40 3.13
C GLY A 299 -1.76 10.76 2.90
N LEU A 300 -2.72 11.46 2.29
CA LEU A 300 -4.05 10.92 1.96
C LEU A 300 -4.07 9.95 0.77
N VAL A 301 -2.97 9.86 0.01
CA VAL A 301 -2.90 8.94 -1.13
C VAL A 301 -2.27 7.65 -0.66
N THR A 302 -3.05 6.58 -0.62
CA THR A 302 -2.57 5.25 -0.21
C THR A 302 -1.92 4.51 -1.38
N GLN A 303 -2.51 4.65 -2.58
CA GLN A 303 -2.08 3.93 -3.78
C GLN A 303 -2.18 4.79 -5.04
N LEU A 304 -1.33 4.48 -6.02
CA LEU A 304 -1.45 4.96 -7.39
C LEU A 304 -2.11 3.90 -8.26
N VAL A 305 -2.96 4.36 -9.18
CA VAL A 305 -3.56 3.52 -10.21
C VAL A 305 -2.73 3.66 -11.48
N LEU A 306 -2.12 2.55 -11.89
CA LEU A 306 -1.34 2.43 -13.10
C LEU A 306 -2.20 1.86 -14.21
N THR A 307 -2.15 2.46 -15.38
CA THR A 307 -2.85 1.98 -16.57
C THR A 307 -1.85 1.73 -17.69
N PRO A 308 -1.92 0.59 -18.38
CA PRO A 308 -0.98 0.29 -19.44
C PRO A 308 -1.22 1.21 -20.63
N TRP A 309 -0.14 1.69 -21.25
CA TRP A 309 -0.21 2.52 -22.44
C TRP A 309 -0.96 1.86 -23.59
N SER A 310 -0.95 0.53 -23.68
CA SER A 310 -1.75 -0.26 -24.65
C SER A 310 -3.26 0.05 -24.64
N THR A 311 -3.79 0.55 -23.52
CA THR A 311 -5.22 0.89 -23.37
C THR A 311 -5.50 2.36 -23.66
N HIS A 312 -4.46 3.20 -23.74
CA HIS A 312 -4.58 4.61 -24.06
C HIS A 312 -5.12 4.79 -25.48
N ARG A 313 -6.10 5.68 -25.65
CA ARG A 313 -6.83 5.88 -26.92
C ARG A 313 -5.92 6.04 -28.13
N ASP A 314 -4.87 6.85 -28.00
CA ASP A 314 -3.98 7.20 -29.12
C ASP A 314 -2.84 6.19 -29.32
N VAL A 315 -2.59 5.31 -28.34
CA VAL A 315 -1.54 4.28 -28.41
C VAL A 315 -2.12 2.93 -28.84
N ARG A 316 -3.34 2.62 -28.38
CA ARG A 316 -4.06 1.37 -28.61
C ARG A 316 -4.07 0.90 -30.07
N PRO A 317 -4.27 1.75 -31.10
CA PRO A 317 -4.24 1.30 -32.49
C PRO A 317 -2.90 0.67 -32.90
N PHE A 318 -1.79 1.16 -32.33
CA PHE A 318 -0.45 0.66 -32.61
C PHE A 318 -0.15 -0.59 -31.79
N ALA A 319 -0.60 -0.65 -30.53
CA ALA A 319 -0.45 -1.81 -29.67
C ALA A 319 -1.24 -3.05 -30.12
N LEU A 320 -2.28 -2.88 -30.94
CA LEU A 320 -3.05 -3.99 -31.52
C LEU A 320 -2.50 -4.48 -32.88
N ALA A 321 -1.60 -3.72 -33.49
CA ALA A 321 -1.00 -4.03 -34.78
C ALA A 321 0.29 -4.86 -34.65
N GLU A 322 0.84 -4.94 -33.44
CA GLU A 322 1.93 -5.84 -33.03
C GLU A 322 1.36 -7.14 -32.42
#